data_AF-A0A146F6D8-F1
#
_entry.id   AF-A0A146F6D8-F1
#
_cell.length_a   1.000
_cell.length_b   1.000
_cell.length_c   1.000
_cell.angle_alpha   90.00
_cell.angle_beta   90.00
_cell.angle_gamma   90.00
#
_symmetry.space_group_name_H-M   'P 1'
#
loop_
_entity.id
_entity.type
_entity.pdbx_description
1 polymer ?
#
loop_
_entity_poly.entity_id
_entity_poly.type
_entity_poly.pdbx_seq_one_letter_code
_entity_poly.pdbx_strand_id
1 'polypeptide(L)'
;MKQLDIPLSVYAATEDDEYRKPRTGLWKEMLDDYDFDVSGANLAESVFVGDAAGRPNDHSMVDRGFALNVKVPFKTPEEFFLNADPEPLVEPFDPTIYLQAEPTDDVAPPFSRQSPLELVIFCGSPGAGKSSFYWEYLEPLKYERVNQDLLKTSLYGLLPSNTPFYAKPKSGRGFARAADRRLNDQPTSMYYQDCIISHLTSRLTQRPKCIKVAKEHLAAGRSVVVGT
;
A
#
# COMPACT_ATOMS: atom_id res chain seq x y z
N MET A 1 30.11 -4.08 22.62
CA MET A 1 31.20 -4.07 21.61
C MET A 1 32.51 -4.63 22.16
N LYS A 2 33.03 -4.15 23.30
CA LYS A 2 34.29 -4.68 23.90
C LYS A 2 34.32 -6.21 24.12
N GLN A 3 33.16 -6.85 24.26
CA GLN A 3 33.07 -8.30 24.46
C GLN A 3 33.23 -9.13 23.16
N LEU A 4 33.02 -8.53 21.98
CA LEU A 4 33.09 -9.25 20.71
C LEU A 4 34.50 -9.30 20.12
N ASP A 5 35.39 -8.39 20.56
CA ASP A 5 36.82 -8.32 20.20
C ASP A 5 37.12 -8.49 18.69
N ILE A 6 36.26 -7.92 17.85
CA ILE A 6 36.42 -7.89 16.40
C ILE A 6 36.17 -6.46 15.89
N PRO A 7 36.78 -6.05 14.76
CA PRO A 7 36.45 -4.78 14.11
C PRO A 7 34.98 -4.77 13.69
N LEU A 8 34.25 -3.71 14.05
CA LEU A 8 32.83 -3.54 13.79
C LEU A 8 32.54 -2.13 13.28
N SER A 9 31.62 -2.04 12.33
CA SER A 9 31.03 -0.79 11.86
C SER A 9 29.55 -0.80 12.16
N VAL A 10 29.01 0.35 12.61
CA VAL A 10 27.69 0.42 13.20
C VAL A 10 26.88 1.50 12.49
N TYR A 11 25.77 1.08 11.91
CA TYR A 11 24.81 1.94 11.23
C TYR A 11 23.49 1.90 12.01
N ALA A 12 22.93 3.08 12.33
CA ALA A 12 21.74 3.20 13.17
C ALA A 12 20.72 4.15 12.53
N ALA A 13 19.56 3.61 12.14
CA ALA A 13 18.43 4.41 11.67
C ALA A 13 17.62 4.93 12.86
N THR A 14 17.54 6.26 13.00
CA THR A 14 16.87 6.92 14.13
C THR A 14 15.44 7.36 13.82
N GLU A 15 15.06 7.40 12.55
CA GLU A 15 13.75 7.89 12.09
C GLU A 15 12.99 6.82 11.28
N ASP A 16 11.77 7.13 10.83
CA ASP A 16 10.98 6.30 9.92
C ASP A 16 11.10 6.80 8.48
N ASP A 17 12.31 6.69 7.94
CA ASP A 17 12.71 7.18 6.61
C ASP A 17 13.42 6.06 5.82
N GLU A 18 14.06 6.39 4.70
CA GLU A 18 14.72 5.41 3.83
C GLU A 18 15.82 4.56 4.48
N TYR A 19 16.35 4.98 5.64
CA TYR A 19 17.36 4.24 6.39
C TYR A 19 16.73 3.15 7.27
N ARG A 20 15.47 3.30 7.68
CA ARG A 20 14.80 2.28 8.50
C ARG A 20 14.42 1.05 7.67
N LYS A 21 14.91 -0.12 8.11
CA LYS A 21 14.55 -1.44 7.58
C LYS A 21 13.02 -1.59 7.45
N PRO A 22 12.50 -2.17 6.36
CA PRO A 22 13.21 -2.96 5.34
C PRO A 22 13.80 -2.13 4.18
N ARG A 23 13.80 -0.80 4.25
CA ARG A 23 14.38 0.06 3.20
C ARG A 23 15.90 -0.02 3.23
N THR A 24 16.54 0.23 2.09
CA THR A 24 17.95 -0.08 1.86
C THR A 24 18.90 1.09 2.11
N GLY A 25 18.44 2.20 2.72
CA GLY A 25 19.26 3.39 2.94
C GLY A 25 20.57 3.09 3.67
N LEU A 26 20.53 2.39 4.82
CA LEU A 26 21.75 2.05 5.56
C LEU A 26 22.72 1.14 4.79
N TRP A 27 22.21 0.30 3.88
CA TRP A 27 23.08 -0.51 3.03
C TRP A 27 23.85 0.36 2.06
N LYS A 28 23.19 1.38 1.47
CA LYS A 28 23.83 2.31 0.54
C LYS A 28 24.92 3.13 1.22
N GLU A 29 24.66 3.63 2.43
CA GLU A 29 25.69 4.34 3.21
C GLU A 29 26.90 3.45 3.47
N MET A 30 26.68 2.17 3.82
CA MET A 30 27.77 1.22 4.01
C MET A 30 28.55 0.97 2.72
N LEU A 31 27.89 0.91 1.56
CA LEU A 31 28.60 0.77 0.30
C LEU A 31 29.46 2.01 -0.01
N ASP A 32 28.95 3.22 0.23
CA ASP A 32 29.66 4.49 -0.01
C ASP A 32 30.87 4.64 0.91
N ASP A 33 30.70 4.40 2.23
CA ASP A 33 31.78 4.52 3.23
C ASP A 33 32.98 3.60 2.96
N TYR A 34 32.79 2.52 2.19
CA TYR A 34 33.81 1.53 1.87
C TYR A 34 34.14 1.42 0.36
N ASP A 35 33.66 2.36 -0.46
CA ASP A 35 33.82 2.37 -1.93
C ASP A 35 33.35 1.06 -2.62
N PHE A 36 32.37 0.37 -2.02
CA PHE A 36 31.73 -0.83 -2.58
C PHE A 36 30.64 -0.50 -3.60
N ASP A 37 30.21 0.74 -3.70
CA ASP A 37 29.37 1.23 -4.79
C ASP A 37 30.12 1.21 -6.14
N VAL A 38 31.45 1.44 -6.10
CA VAL A 38 32.35 1.36 -7.26
C VAL A 38 32.88 -0.05 -7.48
N SER A 39 33.40 -0.68 -6.42
CA SER A 39 34.05 -2.00 -6.52
C SER A 39 33.06 -3.17 -6.54
N GLY A 40 31.85 -2.96 -6.05
CA GLY A 40 30.80 -3.98 -5.91
C GLY A 40 31.00 -4.86 -4.67
N ALA A 41 29.95 -5.00 -3.86
CA ALA A 41 29.93 -6.01 -2.80
C ALA A 41 29.54 -7.39 -3.35
N ASN A 42 30.29 -8.44 -3.00
CA ASN A 42 29.91 -9.82 -3.34
C ASN A 42 28.74 -10.28 -2.46
N LEU A 43 27.52 -10.09 -2.94
CA LEU A 43 26.31 -10.46 -2.21
C LEU A 43 26.19 -11.98 -1.98
N ALA A 44 26.71 -12.81 -2.90
CA ALA A 44 26.61 -14.26 -2.79
C ALA A 44 27.48 -14.82 -1.65
N GLU A 45 28.59 -14.14 -1.33
CA GLU A 45 29.48 -14.46 -0.20
C GLU A 45 29.18 -13.63 1.05
N SER A 46 28.21 -12.72 0.96
CA SER A 46 27.71 -11.94 2.10
C SER A 46 26.53 -12.64 2.76
N VAL A 47 26.25 -12.29 4.01
CA VAL A 47 25.09 -12.79 4.74
C VAL A 47 24.52 -11.70 5.63
N PHE A 48 23.20 -11.59 5.67
CA PHE A 48 22.48 -10.78 6.63
C PHE A 48 21.81 -11.67 7.67
N VAL A 49 22.12 -11.43 8.94
CA VAL A 49 21.60 -12.22 10.07
C VAL A 49 20.73 -11.32 10.94
N GLY A 50 19.47 -11.73 11.18
CA GLY A 50 18.53 -10.94 11.98
C GLY A 50 17.36 -11.76 12.52
N ASP A 51 16.79 -11.34 13.64
CA ASP A 51 15.72 -12.04 14.35
C ASP A 51 14.33 -11.70 13.82
N ALA A 52 14.15 -10.52 13.20
CA ALA A 52 12.88 -10.11 12.62
C ALA A 52 12.62 -10.79 11.26
N ALA A 53 12.42 -12.10 11.30
CA ALA A 53 12.35 -12.98 10.15
C ALA A 53 10.92 -13.27 9.67
N GLY A 54 9.88 -12.83 10.40
CA GLY A 54 8.48 -13.06 10.06
C GLY A 54 7.96 -14.46 10.41
N ARG A 55 8.61 -15.15 11.35
CA ARG A 55 8.09 -16.39 11.96
C ARG A 55 6.84 -16.10 12.81
N PRO A 56 6.03 -17.11 13.16
CA PRO A 56 4.79 -16.90 13.92
C PRO A 56 4.92 -16.08 15.21
N ASN A 57 6.08 -16.14 15.87
CA ASN A 57 6.35 -15.42 17.12
C ASN A 57 7.24 -14.17 16.93
N ASP A 58 7.66 -13.85 15.71
CA ASP A 58 8.46 -12.67 15.45
C ASP A 58 7.57 -11.42 15.46
N HIS A 59 8.04 -10.35 16.09
CA HIS A 59 7.33 -9.06 16.09
C HIS A 59 7.18 -8.46 14.68
N SER A 60 8.10 -8.79 13.76
CA SER A 60 8.08 -8.27 12.39
C SER A 60 8.92 -9.10 11.43
N MET A 61 8.89 -8.75 10.14
CA MET A 61 9.69 -9.33 9.06
C MET A 61 10.71 -8.32 8.50
N VAL A 62 11.10 -7.30 9.26
CA VAL A 62 11.89 -6.18 8.71
C VAL A 62 13.32 -6.58 8.33
N ASP A 63 13.91 -7.58 8.98
CA ASP A 63 15.27 -8.05 8.69
C ASP A 63 15.29 -8.90 7.42
N ARG A 64 14.37 -9.85 7.32
CA ARG A 64 14.17 -10.63 6.10
C ARG A 64 13.81 -9.71 4.92
N GLY A 65 12.91 -8.75 5.13
CA GLY A 65 12.52 -7.77 4.12
C GLY A 65 13.69 -6.89 3.66
N PHE A 66 14.56 -6.46 4.58
CA PHE A 66 15.79 -5.74 4.24
C PHE A 66 16.72 -6.60 3.37
N ALA A 67 16.98 -7.83 3.78
CA ALA A 67 17.83 -8.75 3.03
C ALA A 67 17.27 -9.05 1.63
N LEU A 68 15.95 -9.24 1.51
CA LEU A 68 15.26 -9.41 0.22
C LEU A 68 15.43 -8.18 -0.69
N ASN A 69 15.27 -6.98 -0.15
CA ASN A 69 15.41 -5.74 -0.93
C ASN A 69 16.86 -5.47 -1.37
N VAL A 70 17.84 -5.84 -0.54
CA VAL A 70 19.28 -5.77 -0.89
C VAL A 70 19.70 -6.91 -1.82
N LYS A 71 18.98 -8.04 -1.81
CA LYS A 71 19.32 -9.31 -2.47
C LYS A 71 20.55 -10.00 -1.86
N VAL A 72 20.69 -9.91 -0.53
CA VAL A 72 21.72 -10.63 0.24
C VAL A 72 21.10 -11.88 0.87
N PRO A 73 21.81 -13.02 0.92
CA PRO A 73 21.37 -14.21 1.66
C PRO A 73 20.99 -13.89 3.11
N PHE A 74 19.84 -14.39 3.55
CA PHE A 74 19.30 -14.16 4.89
C PHE A 74 19.36 -15.41 5.75
N LYS A 75 19.70 -15.25 7.02
CA LYS A 75 19.58 -16.29 8.05
C LYS A 75 19.06 -15.71 9.38
N THR A 76 18.38 -16.52 10.18
CA THR A 76 18.11 -16.18 11.59
C THR A 76 19.35 -16.40 12.46
N PRO A 77 19.41 -15.84 13.69
CA PRO A 77 20.50 -16.14 14.62
C PRO A 77 20.60 -17.64 14.93
N GLU A 78 19.46 -18.33 15.06
CA GLU A 78 19.43 -19.77 15.32
C GLU A 78 20.00 -20.57 14.13
N GLU A 79 19.62 -20.21 12.91
CA GLU A 79 20.14 -20.84 11.67
C GLU A 79 21.64 -20.56 11.49
N PHE A 80 22.11 -19.35 11.81
CA PHE A 80 23.50 -18.94 11.56
C PHE A 80 24.47 -19.41 12.63
N PHE A 81 24.13 -19.24 13.91
CA PHE A 81 25.05 -19.52 15.02
C PHE A 81 24.89 -20.92 15.60
N LEU A 82 23.68 -21.50 15.52
CA LEU A 82 23.37 -22.80 16.14
C LEU A 82 23.16 -23.92 15.11
N ASN A 83 23.22 -23.62 13.81
CA ASN A 83 22.90 -24.55 12.72
C ASN A 83 21.51 -25.21 12.91
N ALA A 84 20.54 -24.46 13.44
CA ALA A 84 19.18 -24.93 13.55
C ALA A 84 18.52 -25.07 12.17
N ASP A 85 17.54 -25.97 12.06
CA ASP A 85 16.74 -26.07 10.85
C ASP A 85 15.87 -24.81 10.65
N PRO A 86 15.66 -24.36 9.40
CA PRO A 86 14.81 -23.21 9.13
C PRO A 86 13.38 -23.41 9.62
N GLU A 87 12.86 -22.42 10.33
CA GLU A 87 11.46 -22.41 10.75
C GLU A 87 10.54 -21.99 9.57
N PRO A 88 9.34 -22.60 9.45
CA PRO A 88 8.41 -22.26 8.39
C PRO A 88 7.89 -20.82 8.52
N LEU A 89 7.86 -20.12 7.39
CA LEU A 89 7.33 -18.77 7.30
C LEU A 89 5.82 -18.77 7.23
N VAL A 90 5.21 -17.73 7.80
CA VAL A 90 3.86 -17.34 7.43
C VAL A 90 3.95 -16.69 6.06
N GLU A 91 3.19 -17.16 5.05
CA GLU A 91 3.32 -16.71 3.66
C GLU A 91 3.43 -15.18 3.55
N PRO A 92 4.60 -14.64 3.17
CA PRO A 92 4.80 -13.20 3.13
C PRO A 92 4.10 -12.61 1.92
N PHE A 93 3.55 -11.41 2.08
CA PHE A 93 3.08 -10.60 0.97
C PHE A 93 4.26 -10.26 0.04
N ASP A 94 4.25 -10.75 -1.20
CA ASP A 94 5.22 -10.41 -2.22
C ASP A 94 4.66 -9.31 -3.15
N PRO A 95 5.19 -8.08 -3.13
CA PRO A 95 4.75 -7.03 -4.03
C PRO A 95 5.14 -7.29 -5.49
N THR A 96 6.17 -8.10 -5.74
CA THR A 96 6.77 -8.29 -7.08
C THR A 96 5.77 -8.89 -8.05
N ILE A 97 4.89 -9.77 -7.59
CA ILE A 97 3.84 -10.38 -8.42
C ILE A 97 2.82 -9.36 -8.96
N TYR A 98 2.71 -8.19 -8.33
CA TYR A 98 1.81 -7.12 -8.75
C TYR A 98 2.51 -6.03 -9.58
N LEU A 99 3.84 -6.04 -9.63
CA LEU A 99 4.65 -5.08 -10.38
C LEU A 99 4.90 -5.52 -11.83
N GLN A 100 4.60 -6.78 -12.18
CA GLN A 100 4.91 -7.36 -13.51
C GLN A 100 3.93 -6.97 -14.63
N ALA A 101 2.91 -6.14 -14.34
CA ALA A 101 2.05 -5.61 -15.39
C ALA A 101 2.73 -4.40 -16.05
N GLU A 102 3.61 -4.64 -17.02
CA GLU A 102 3.87 -3.63 -18.05
C GLU A 102 2.52 -3.32 -18.72
N PRO A 103 2.04 -2.07 -18.69
CA PRO A 103 0.82 -1.73 -19.39
C PRO A 103 1.10 -1.94 -20.89
N THR A 104 0.54 -3.00 -21.47
CA THR A 104 0.42 -3.03 -22.92
C THR A 104 -0.43 -1.83 -23.34
N ASP A 105 -0.08 -1.15 -24.43
CA ASP A 105 -0.79 0.05 -24.89
C ASP A 105 -2.29 -0.16 -25.14
N ASP A 106 -2.74 -1.43 -25.15
CA ASP A 106 -4.13 -1.88 -25.33
C ASP A 106 -4.89 -2.18 -24.02
N VAL A 107 -4.39 -1.77 -22.83
CA VAL A 107 -5.21 -1.91 -21.61
C VAL A 107 -6.36 -0.90 -21.67
N ALA A 108 -7.57 -1.40 -21.94
CA ALA A 108 -8.80 -0.64 -21.82
C ALA A 108 -8.81 0.12 -20.48
N PRO A 109 -9.30 1.38 -20.44
CA PRO A 109 -9.30 2.15 -19.21
C PRO A 109 -9.97 1.32 -18.10
N PRO A 110 -9.38 1.25 -16.89
CA PRO A 110 -9.83 0.36 -15.82
C PRO A 110 -11.25 0.68 -15.35
N PHE A 111 -11.81 1.80 -15.80
CA PHE A 111 -13.17 2.20 -15.57
C PHE A 111 -13.75 2.93 -16.79
N SER A 112 -14.96 2.55 -17.19
CA SER A 112 -15.74 3.22 -18.24
C SER A 112 -17.18 3.38 -17.78
N ARG A 113 -17.82 4.48 -18.23
CA ARG A 113 -19.25 4.71 -17.97
C ARG A 113 -20.08 3.65 -18.68
N GLN A 114 -20.98 3.01 -17.95
CA GLN A 114 -21.92 2.01 -18.46
C GLN A 114 -23.35 2.55 -18.54
N SER A 115 -23.66 3.61 -17.80
CA SER A 115 -24.99 4.21 -17.72
C SER A 115 -24.94 5.75 -17.72
N PRO A 116 -26.01 6.43 -18.13
CA PRO A 116 -26.10 7.89 -18.08
C PRO A 116 -25.95 8.47 -16.65
N LEU A 117 -26.39 7.70 -15.65
CA LEU A 117 -26.37 8.07 -14.25
C LEU A 117 -25.91 6.89 -13.40
N GLU A 118 -24.87 7.09 -12.58
CA GLU A 118 -24.24 6.02 -11.81
C GLU A 118 -23.87 6.44 -10.39
N LEU A 119 -23.98 5.49 -9.46
CA LEU A 119 -23.44 5.57 -8.11
C LEU A 119 -22.28 4.58 -7.99
N VAL A 120 -21.07 5.09 -7.81
CA VAL A 120 -19.89 4.28 -7.55
C VAL A 120 -19.55 4.35 -6.07
N ILE A 121 -19.22 3.21 -5.46
CA ILE A 121 -18.87 3.16 -4.05
C ILE A 121 -17.50 2.55 -3.91
N PHE A 122 -16.58 3.31 -3.33
CA PHE A 122 -15.25 2.80 -3.04
C PHE A 122 -15.26 1.92 -1.80
N CYS A 123 -14.63 0.75 -1.91
CA CYS A 123 -14.41 -0.16 -0.80
C CYS A 123 -12.97 -0.64 -0.76
N GLY A 124 -12.39 -0.62 0.43
CA GLY A 124 -11.02 -1.05 0.66
C GLY A 124 -10.40 -0.35 1.86
N SER A 125 -9.27 -0.85 2.34
CA SER A 125 -8.54 -0.28 3.47
C SER A 125 -8.07 1.16 3.20
N PRO A 126 -7.85 1.98 4.26
CA PRO A 126 -7.12 3.24 4.12
C PRO A 126 -5.76 2.99 3.46
N GLY A 127 -5.35 3.86 2.53
CA GLY A 127 -4.08 3.71 1.81
C GLY A 127 -4.10 2.79 0.58
N ALA A 128 -5.18 2.06 0.32
CA ALA A 128 -5.30 1.15 -0.84
C ALA A 128 -5.47 1.85 -2.21
N GLY A 129 -5.07 3.11 -2.37
CA GLY A 129 -5.12 3.81 -3.67
C GLY A 129 -6.48 4.34 -4.14
N LYS A 130 -7.58 4.12 -3.39
CA LYS A 130 -8.95 4.54 -3.77
C LYS A 130 -9.06 6.01 -4.19
N SER A 131 -8.44 6.92 -3.42
CA SER A 131 -8.44 8.35 -3.74
C SER A 131 -7.67 8.65 -5.03
N SER A 132 -6.53 7.98 -5.26
CA SER A 132 -5.75 8.14 -6.49
C SER A 132 -6.56 7.68 -7.71
N PHE A 133 -7.24 6.53 -7.59
CA PHE A 133 -8.12 6.00 -8.63
C PHE A 133 -9.23 6.99 -9.05
N TYR A 134 -9.82 7.71 -8.08
CA TYR A 134 -10.81 8.74 -8.41
C TYR A 134 -10.23 9.86 -9.29
N TRP A 135 -9.11 10.44 -8.88
CA TRP A 135 -8.51 11.57 -9.60
C TRP A 135 -8.07 11.18 -11.00
N GLU A 136 -7.57 9.96 -11.16
CA GLU A 136 -7.03 9.48 -12.42
C GLU A 136 -8.13 9.05 -13.40
N TYR A 137 -9.18 8.36 -12.93
CA TYR A 137 -10.16 7.72 -13.82
C TYR A 137 -11.59 8.29 -13.74
N LEU A 138 -12.04 8.78 -12.58
CA LEU A 138 -13.45 9.18 -12.40
C LEU A 138 -13.66 10.70 -12.47
N GLU A 139 -12.70 11.51 -12.04
CA GLU A 139 -12.76 12.96 -12.21
C GLU A 139 -12.81 13.36 -13.70
N PRO A 140 -11.98 12.80 -14.61
CA PRO A 140 -12.07 13.12 -16.04
C PRO A 140 -13.42 12.72 -16.65
N LEU A 141 -14.04 11.66 -16.12
CA LEU A 141 -15.38 11.21 -16.47
C LEU A 141 -16.49 12.00 -15.76
N LYS A 142 -16.17 13.11 -15.09
CA LYS A 142 -17.11 14.03 -14.44
C LYS A 142 -17.97 13.40 -13.34
N TYR A 143 -17.41 12.46 -12.58
CA TYR A 143 -18.08 11.98 -11.38
C TYR A 143 -17.86 12.95 -10.22
N GLU A 144 -18.94 13.24 -9.51
CA GLU A 144 -18.90 14.03 -8.28
C GLU A 144 -18.34 13.19 -7.13
N ARG A 145 -17.50 13.77 -6.28
CA ARG A 145 -16.92 13.06 -5.14
C ARG A 145 -17.60 13.43 -3.84
N VAL A 146 -18.14 12.44 -3.16
CA VAL A 146 -18.68 12.57 -1.81
C VAL A 146 -17.79 11.83 -0.83
N ASN A 147 -17.19 12.57 0.10
CA ASN A 147 -16.37 12.02 1.17
C ASN A 147 -16.74 12.67 2.51
N GLN A 148 -16.75 11.89 3.59
CA GLN A 148 -17.07 12.37 4.92
C GLN A 148 -16.14 13.48 5.40
N ASP A 149 -14.85 13.44 5.03
CA ASP A 149 -13.90 14.48 5.40
C ASP A 149 -14.22 15.82 4.70
N LEU A 150 -14.74 15.78 3.47
CA LEU A 150 -15.22 16.96 2.75
C LEU A 150 -16.49 17.53 3.41
N LEU A 151 -17.38 16.66 3.90
CA LEU A 151 -18.65 17.04 4.53
C LEU A 151 -18.51 17.55 5.98
N LYS A 152 -17.38 17.27 6.66
CA LYS A 152 -17.12 17.74 8.03
C LYS A 152 -16.72 19.21 8.10
N THR A 153 -16.12 19.74 7.03
CA THR A 153 -15.80 21.18 6.94
C THR A 153 -17.13 21.93 6.77
N SER A 154 -17.50 22.77 7.73
CA SER A 154 -18.80 23.47 7.79
C SER A 154 -18.98 24.57 6.73
N LEU A 155 -18.52 24.34 5.51
CA LEU A 155 -18.71 25.21 4.35
C LEU A 155 -19.87 24.74 3.46
N TYR A 156 -20.37 23.51 3.61
CA TYR A 156 -21.57 23.04 2.90
C TYR A 156 -22.86 23.81 3.30
N GLY A 157 -22.84 24.54 4.42
CA GLY A 157 -23.97 25.40 4.83
C GLY A 157 -23.94 26.81 4.23
N LEU A 158 -22.86 27.21 3.55
CA LEU A 158 -22.65 28.62 3.15
C LEU A 158 -22.16 28.79 1.71
N LEU A 159 -21.96 27.72 0.94
CA LEU A 159 -21.52 27.84 -0.45
C LEU A 159 -22.62 27.45 -1.43
N PRO A 160 -22.89 28.28 -2.46
CA PRO A 160 -23.78 27.91 -3.55
C PRO A 160 -23.28 26.64 -4.25
N SER A 161 -24.23 25.88 -4.82
CA SER A 161 -24.11 24.54 -5.41
C SER A 161 -23.06 24.35 -6.51
N ASN A 162 -22.27 25.37 -6.85
CA ASN A 162 -21.30 25.42 -7.94
C ASN A 162 -19.87 25.76 -7.48
N THR A 163 -19.50 25.51 -6.23
CA THR A 163 -18.13 25.81 -5.77
C THR A 163 -17.25 24.56 -5.87
N PRO A 164 -16.31 24.46 -6.82
CA PRO A 164 -15.43 23.32 -6.89
C PRO A 164 -14.41 23.36 -5.74
N PHE A 165 -14.53 22.41 -4.81
CA PHE A 165 -13.58 22.25 -3.71
C PHE A 165 -12.43 21.35 -4.16
N TYR A 166 -11.39 21.95 -4.74
CA TYR A 166 -10.18 21.25 -5.15
C TYR A 166 -9.22 21.09 -3.96
N ALA A 167 -9.19 19.90 -3.36
CA ALA A 167 -8.04 19.44 -2.58
C ALA A 167 -7.19 18.53 -3.49
N LYS A 168 -6.26 19.12 -4.26
CA LYS A 168 -5.25 18.34 -4.98
C LYS A 168 -4.41 17.57 -3.96
N PRO A 169 -4.13 16.27 -4.16
CA PRO A 169 -3.12 15.58 -3.35
C PRO A 169 -1.76 16.25 -3.59
N LYS A 170 -0.98 16.42 -2.52
CA LYS A 170 0.43 16.83 -2.63
C LYS A 170 1.15 15.81 -3.51
N SER A 171 1.70 16.29 -4.63
CA SER A 171 2.61 15.53 -5.48
C SER A 171 3.81 15.08 -4.66
N GLY A 172 4.16 13.80 -4.77
CA GLY A 172 5.35 13.25 -4.15
C GLY A 172 5.05 12.40 -2.92
N ARG A 173 4.67 11.14 -3.17
CA ARG A 173 5.07 9.98 -2.38
C ARG A 173 4.57 8.73 -3.10
N GLY A 174 5.50 8.03 -3.75
CA GLY A 174 5.23 6.71 -4.31
C GLY A 174 4.79 5.78 -3.19
N PHE A 175 3.64 5.13 -3.37
CA PHE A 175 3.19 4.10 -2.45
C PHE A 175 2.56 2.95 -3.24
N ALA A 176 3.36 1.90 -3.40
CA ALA A 176 2.84 0.54 -3.41
C ALA A 176 2.33 0.23 -2.00
N ARG A 177 1.11 -0.31 -1.90
CA ARG A 177 0.68 -1.16 -0.77
C ARG A 177 -0.63 -1.84 -1.14
N ALA A 178 -0.51 -3.10 -1.51
CA ALA A 178 -1.62 -4.02 -1.60
C ALA A 178 -2.13 -4.36 -0.20
N ALA A 179 -3.40 -4.73 -0.11
CA ALA A 179 -3.95 -5.42 1.04
C ALA A 179 -4.73 -6.63 0.49
N ASP A 180 -4.18 -7.81 0.73
CA ASP A 180 -4.79 -9.10 0.39
C ASP A 180 -5.63 -9.66 1.55
N ARG A 181 -6.70 -10.35 1.20
CA ARG A 181 -7.23 -11.54 1.88
C ARG A 181 -7.70 -12.50 0.79
N ARG A 182 -6.83 -13.43 0.39
CA ARG A 182 -7.19 -14.58 -0.45
C ARG A 182 -8.11 -15.52 0.35
N LEU A 183 -9.35 -15.63 -0.11
CA LEU A 183 -10.18 -16.83 0.07
C LEU A 183 -10.14 -17.56 -1.28
N ASN A 184 -9.66 -18.80 -1.26
CA ASN A 184 -9.33 -19.62 -2.43
C ASN A 184 -10.54 -19.95 -3.34
N ASP A 185 -10.23 -20.15 -4.62
CA ASP A 185 -10.87 -21.03 -5.63
C ASP A 185 -12.26 -20.69 -6.22
N GLN A 186 -12.53 -19.40 -6.49
CA GLN A 186 -13.57 -18.97 -7.44
C GLN A 186 -13.11 -17.70 -8.19
N PRO A 187 -13.56 -17.45 -9.44
CA PRO A 187 -13.19 -16.24 -10.17
C PRO A 187 -13.44 -15.00 -9.32
N THR A 188 -12.36 -14.25 -9.07
CA THR A 188 -12.25 -13.15 -8.10
C THR A 188 -13.28 -12.03 -8.36
N SER A 189 -13.87 -11.97 -9.56
CA SER A 189 -14.93 -11.01 -9.88
C SER A 189 -16.28 -11.31 -9.22
N MET A 190 -16.59 -12.58 -8.92
CA MET A 190 -17.95 -12.98 -8.50
C MET A 190 -18.13 -12.91 -6.97
N TYR A 191 -17.11 -13.29 -6.18
CA TYR A 191 -17.14 -13.17 -4.71
C TYR A 191 -16.98 -11.73 -4.21
N TYR A 192 -16.36 -10.85 -5.01
CA TYR A 192 -16.32 -9.41 -4.75
C TYR A 192 -17.69 -8.74 -4.91
N GLN A 193 -18.71 -9.40 -5.48
CA GLN A 193 -20.05 -8.82 -5.49
C GLN A 193 -20.82 -9.19 -4.21
N ASP A 194 -20.83 -10.47 -3.81
CA ASP A 194 -21.77 -10.91 -2.76
C ASP A 194 -21.32 -10.64 -1.32
N CYS A 195 -20.04 -10.84 -0.97
CA CYS A 195 -19.53 -10.51 0.37
C CYS A 195 -19.38 -8.99 0.58
N ILE A 196 -19.11 -8.27 -0.52
CA ILE A 196 -18.98 -6.82 -0.50
C ILE A 196 -20.34 -6.16 -0.38
N ILE A 197 -21.43 -6.68 -0.96
CA ILE A 197 -22.77 -6.09 -0.79
C ILE A 197 -23.23 -6.08 0.69
N SER A 198 -22.97 -7.14 1.46
CA SER A 198 -23.38 -7.22 2.88
C SER A 198 -22.53 -6.34 3.82
N HIS A 199 -21.22 -6.21 3.56
CA HIS A 199 -20.34 -5.32 4.32
C HIS A 199 -20.35 -3.85 3.83
N LEU A 200 -20.63 -3.62 2.53
CA LEU A 200 -20.90 -2.31 1.94
C LEU A 200 -22.10 -1.69 2.62
N THR A 201 -23.20 -2.45 2.71
CA THR A 201 -24.42 -1.97 3.35
C THR A 201 -24.16 -1.61 4.80
N SER A 202 -23.34 -2.35 5.57
CA SER A 202 -23.04 -2.00 6.96
C SER A 202 -22.16 -0.74 7.13
N ARG A 203 -21.11 -0.55 6.30
CA ARG A 203 -20.27 0.67 6.39
C ARG A 203 -20.89 1.91 5.75
N LEU A 204 -21.70 1.74 4.71
CA LEU A 204 -22.47 2.83 4.10
C LEU A 204 -23.63 3.25 4.99
N THR A 205 -24.35 2.31 5.61
CA THR A 205 -25.42 2.63 6.57
C THR A 205 -24.88 3.40 7.78
N GLN A 206 -23.60 3.22 8.13
CA GLN A 206 -22.91 4.06 9.14
C GLN A 206 -22.60 5.49 8.67
N ARG A 207 -22.85 5.85 7.39
CA ARG A 207 -22.53 7.17 6.82
C ARG A 207 -23.75 7.84 6.16
N PRO A 208 -24.83 8.11 6.92
CA PRO A 208 -26.08 8.62 6.38
C PRO A 208 -25.94 9.98 5.67
N LYS A 209 -24.99 10.83 6.12
CA LYS A 209 -24.72 12.13 5.48
C LYS A 209 -24.18 11.98 4.05
N CYS A 210 -23.25 11.06 3.82
CA CYS A 210 -22.68 10.84 2.48
C CYS A 210 -23.75 10.30 1.53
N ILE A 211 -24.59 9.37 2.00
CA ILE A 211 -25.70 8.83 1.20
C ILE A 211 -26.72 9.92 0.85
N LYS A 212 -27.05 10.80 1.80
CA LYS A 212 -27.98 11.92 1.55
C LYS A 212 -27.46 12.82 0.42
N VAL A 213 -26.21 13.27 0.51
CA VAL A 213 -25.59 14.12 -0.52
C VAL A 213 -25.49 13.39 -1.85
N ALA A 214 -25.12 12.11 -1.85
CA ALA A 214 -25.08 11.31 -3.08
C ALA A 214 -26.46 11.24 -3.77
N LYS A 215 -27.55 11.08 -3.01
CA LYS A 215 -28.92 11.13 -3.55
C LYS A 215 -29.27 12.48 -4.17
N GLU A 216 -28.81 13.59 -3.59
CA GLU A 216 -29.01 14.94 -4.14
C GLU A 216 -28.27 15.12 -5.48
N HIS A 217 -27.04 14.62 -5.60
CA HIS A 217 -26.31 14.63 -6.88
C HIS A 217 -27.00 13.78 -7.95
N LEU A 218 -27.44 12.57 -7.59
CA LEU A 218 -28.16 11.69 -8.51
C LEU A 218 -29.48 12.31 -8.98
N ALA A 219 -30.25 12.94 -8.07
CA ALA A 219 -31.49 13.64 -8.41
C ALA A 219 -31.24 14.84 -9.35
N ALA A 220 -30.06 15.47 -9.26
CA ALA A 220 -29.60 16.52 -10.17
C ALA A 220 -29.01 15.99 -11.49
N GLY A 221 -29.11 14.67 -11.77
CA GLY A 221 -28.61 14.06 -13.00
C GLY A 221 -27.08 13.92 -13.05
N ARG A 222 -26.39 13.95 -11.90
CA ARG A 222 -24.93 13.83 -11.81
C ARG A 222 -24.53 12.48 -11.23
N SER A 223 -23.66 11.76 -11.94
CA SER A 223 -23.03 10.55 -11.41
C SER A 223 -22.10 10.87 -10.25
N VAL A 224 -22.07 10.00 -9.24
CA VAL A 224 -21.40 10.30 -7.97
C VAL A 224 -20.62 9.10 -7.44
N VAL A 225 -19.48 9.39 -6.81
CA VAL A 225 -18.61 8.44 -6.13
C VAL A 225 -18.65 8.70 -4.63
N VAL A 226 -18.89 7.66 -3.84
CA VAL A 226 -18.89 7.74 -2.38
C VAL A 226 -17.65 7.04 -1.82
N GLY A 227 -16.82 7.79 -1.09
CA GLY A 227 -15.65 7.26 -0.39
C GLY A 227 -16.00 6.67 0.99
N THR A 228 -15.61 5.41 1.22
CA THR A 228 -15.52 4.82 2.57
C THR A 228 -14.14 5.03 3.19
#